data_AF-A0A938VW96-F1
#
_entry.id   AF-A0A938VW96-F1
#
_cell.length_a   1.000
_cell.length_b   1.000
_cell.length_c   1.000
_cell.angle_alpha   90.00
_cell.angle_beta   90.00
_cell.angle_gamma   90.00
#
_symmetry.space_group_name_H-M   'P 1'
#
loop_
_entity.id
_entity.type
_entity.pdbx_description
1 polymer ?
#
loop_
_entity_poly.entity_id
_entity_poly.type
_entity_poly.pdbx_seq_one_letter_code
_entity_poly.pdbx_strand_id
1 'polypeptide(L)'
;MSLHDLLNDIRRLEAALGRFEVKFGVKSHDFHGAMLRGDLAEFDALDEYRMEFIEWLALYKTWLSLDEKYQQLISRQPIAIQIKSNLELAYA
;
A
#
# COMPACT_ATOMS: atom_id res chain seq x y z
N MET A 1 14.99 8.52 4.07
CA MET A 1 14.52 7.31 3.39
C MET A 1 14.84 7.45 1.92
N SER A 2 15.61 6.52 1.36
CA SER A 2 15.90 6.50 -0.08
C SER A 2 14.68 6.02 -0.88
N LEU A 3 14.68 6.22 -2.20
CA LEU A 3 13.64 5.65 -3.08
C LEU A 3 13.66 4.11 -3.04
N HIS A 4 14.84 3.52 -2.88
CA HIS A 4 15.01 2.08 -2.70
C HIS A 4 14.33 1.57 -1.42
N ASP A 5 14.56 2.23 -0.28
CA ASP A 5 13.94 1.85 1.00
C ASP A 5 12.42 1.99 0.91
N LEU A 6 11.94 3.09 0.32
CA LEU A 6 10.51 3.33 0.11
C LEU A 6 9.86 2.21 -0.70
N LEU A 7 10.49 1.79 -1.81
CA LEU A 7 9.98 0.71 -2.64
C LEU A 7 9.97 -0.63 -1.90
N ASN A 8 10.94 -0.90 -1.03
CA ASN A 8 10.93 -2.10 -0.19
C ASN A 8 9.80 -2.07 0.85
N ASP A 9 9.55 -0.91 1.46
CA ASP A 9 8.45 -0.74 2.41
C ASP A 9 7.08 -0.89 1.73
N ILE A 10 6.91 -0.29 0.54
CA ILE A 10 5.71 -0.46 -0.30
C ILE A 10 5.49 -1.94 -0.61
N ARG A 11 6.51 -2.67 -1.07
CA ARG A 11 6.37 -4.10 -1.41
C ARG A 11 6.01 -4.96 -0.20
N ARG A 12 6.50 -4.62 1.00
CA ARG A 12 6.12 -5.30 2.25
C ARG A 12 4.65 -5.07 2.57
N LEU A 13 4.16 -3.84 2.42
CA LEU A 13 2.74 -3.53 2.62
C LEU A 13 1.85 -4.19 1.57
N GLU A 14 2.25 -4.19 0.30
CA GLU A 14 1.50 -4.88 -0.77
C GLU A 14 1.38 -6.38 -0.49
N ALA A 15 2.44 -7.03 0.00
CA ALA A 15 2.38 -8.43 0.39
C ALA A 15 1.45 -8.67 1.58
N ALA A 16 1.39 -7.76 2.55
CA ALA A 16 0.48 -7.85 3.68
C ALA A 16 -0.98 -7.63 3.26
N LEU A 17 -1.25 -6.57 2.47
CA LEU A 17 -2.55 -6.29 1.89
C LEU A 17 -3.04 -7.46 1.03
N GLY A 18 -2.16 -8.05 0.22
CA GLY A 18 -2.48 -9.21 -0.61
C GLY A 18 -3.01 -10.42 0.17
N ARG A 19 -2.63 -10.59 1.45
CA ARG A 19 -3.20 -11.64 2.30
C ARG A 19 -4.68 -11.40 2.61
N PHE A 20 -5.05 -10.15 2.89
CA PHE A 20 -6.45 -9.76 3.07
C PHE A 20 -7.23 -9.86 1.76
N GLU A 21 -6.63 -9.46 0.64
CA GLU A 21 -7.29 -9.57 -0.68
C GLU A 21 -7.62 -11.02 -1.02
N VAL A 22 -6.69 -11.95 -0.79
CA VAL A 22 -6.91 -13.39 -1.00
C VAL A 22 -7.95 -13.92 0.00
N LYS A 23 -7.88 -13.50 1.26
CA LYS A 23 -8.80 -13.96 2.31
C LYS A 23 -10.24 -13.52 2.05
N PHE A 24 -10.46 -12.25 1.69
CA PHE A 24 -11.79 -11.67 1.50
C PHE A 24 -12.28 -11.73 0.05
N GLY A 25 -11.42 -12.12 -0.89
CA GLY A 25 -11.78 -12.25 -2.30
C GLY A 25 -12.03 -10.91 -3.02
N VAL A 26 -11.51 -9.80 -2.49
CA VAL A 26 -11.74 -8.45 -3.00
C VAL A 26 -10.43 -7.66 -3.01
N LYS A 27 -10.22 -6.83 -4.04
CA LYS A 27 -9.04 -5.95 -4.11
C LYS A 27 -9.14 -4.83 -3.08
N SER A 28 -7.99 -4.42 -2.53
CA SER A 28 -7.94 -3.42 -1.46
C SER A 28 -8.58 -2.09 -1.87
N HIS A 29 -8.44 -1.70 -3.14
CA HIS A 29 -9.14 -0.54 -3.69
C HIS A 29 -10.68 -0.65 -3.55
N ASP A 30 -11.25 -1.77 -3.97
CA ASP A 30 -12.69 -1.97 -3.96
C ASP A 30 -13.22 -2.15 -2.53
N PHE A 31 -12.43 -2.84 -1.70
CA PHE A 31 -12.69 -3.01 -0.28
C PHE A 31 -12.74 -1.65 0.45
N HIS A 32 -11.79 -0.76 0.17
CA HIS A 32 -11.80 0.60 0.69
C HIS A 32 -13.03 1.39 0.23
N GLY A 33 -13.38 1.27 -1.05
CA GLY A 33 -14.59 1.89 -1.58
C GLY A 33 -15.86 1.42 -0.86
N ALA A 34 -16.00 0.10 -0.64
CA ALA A 34 -17.12 -0.49 0.09
C ALA A 34 -17.17 -0.01 1.56
N MET A 35 -16.02 0.04 2.22
CA MET A 35 -15.92 0.54 3.60
C MET A 35 -16.35 2.00 3.72
N LEU A 36 -15.94 2.87 2.79
CA LEU A 36 -16.34 4.28 2.79
C LEU A 36 -17.84 4.50 2.50
N ARG A 37 -18.45 3.63 1.71
CA ARG A 37 -19.90 3.68 1.42
C ARG A 37 -20.76 3.10 2.53
N GLY A 38 -20.17 2.33 3.44
CA GLY A 38 -20.89 1.61 4.49
C GLY A 38 -21.51 0.29 4.01
N ASP A 39 -21.06 -0.25 2.87
CA ASP A 39 -21.58 -1.50 2.29
C ASP A 39 -21.27 -2.74 3.15
N LEU A 40 -20.41 -2.59 4.17
CA LEU A 40 -19.92 -3.66 5.03
C LEU A 40 -20.67 -3.77 6.37
N ALA A 41 -21.80 -3.05 6.53
CA ALA A 41 -22.53 -2.99 7.79
C ALA A 41 -23.00 -4.37 8.31
N GLU A 42 -23.19 -5.36 7.43
CA GLU A 42 -23.54 -6.73 7.82
C GLU A 42 -22.45 -7.42 8.67
N PHE A 43 -21.20 -6.96 8.59
CA PHE A 43 -20.07 -7.50 9.35
C PHE A 43 -19.83 -6.76 10.68
N ASP A 44 -20.51 -5.63 10.93
CA ASP A 44 -20.28 -4.80 12.13
C ASP A 44 -20.64 -5.50 13.44
N ALA A 45 -21.51 -6.52 13.38
CA ALA A 45 -21.92 -7.34 14.51
C ALA A 45 -20.97 -8.52 14.79
N LEU A 46 -19.98 -8.74 13.92
CA LEU A 46 -19.05 -9.87 14.02
C LEU A 46 -17.66 -9.36 14.44
N ASP A 47 -17.36 -9.50 15.74
CA ASP A 47 -16.13 -8.99 16.35
C ASP A 47 -14.85 -9.48 15.64
N GLU A 48 -14.86 -10.70 15.11
CA GLU A 48 -13.73 -11.28 14.38
C GLU A 48 -13.39 -10.49 13.11
N TYR A 49 -14.38 -10.05 12.33
CA TYR A 49 -14.15 -9.31 11.09
C TYR A 49 -13.80 -7.84 11.36
N ARG A 50 -14.33 -7.25 12.44
CA ARG A 50 -14.01 -5.88 12.82
C ARG A 50 -12.51 -5.66 13.02
N MET A 51 -11.85 -6.57 13.74
CA MET A 51 -10.41 -6.46 14.02
C MET A 51 -9.59 -6.56 12.74
N GLU A 52 -9.95 -7.47 11.84
CA GLU A 52 -9.26 -7.65 10.57
C GLU A 52 -9.47 -6.47 9.62
N PHE A 53 -10.66 -5.86 9.62
CA PHE A 53 -10.95 -4.68 8.82
C PHE A 53 -10.15 -3.47 9.32
N ILE A 54 -10.00 -3.32 10.64
CA ILE A 54 -9.16 -2.28 11.24
C ILE A 54 -7.70 -2.47 10.87
N GLU A 55 -7.18 -3.71 10.99
CA GLU A 55 -5.80 -4.03 10.63
C GLU A 55 -5.55 -3.74 9.15
N TRP A 56 -6.41 -4.25 8.27
CA TRP A 56 -6.33 -4.00 6.84
C TRP A 56 -6.39 -2.50 6.51
N LEU A 57 -7.31 -1.73 7.13
CA LEU A 57 -7.44 -0.30 6.88
C LEU A 57 -6.17 0.47 7.29
N ALA A 58 -5.55 0.10 8.41
CA ALA A 58 -4.31 0.72 8.86
C ALA A 58 -3.18 0.47 7.85
N LEU A 59 -3.05 -0.76 7.34
CA LEU A 59 -2.08 -1.08 6.29
C LEU A 59 -2.37 -0.31 4.99
N TYR A 60 -3.64 -0.24 4.57
CA TYR A 60 -4.02 0.40 3.32
C TYR A 60 -3.77 1.91 3.36
N LYS A 61 -4.11 2.58 4.47
CA LYS A 61 -3.81 4.01 4.66
C LYS A 61 -2.30 4.27 4.69
N THR A 62 -1.53 3.36 5.27
CA THR A 62 -0.07 3.47 5.28
C THR A 62 0.49 3.33 3.86
N TRP A 63 -0.02 2.35 3.09
CA TRP A 63 0.35 2.17 1.69
C TRP A 63 0.03 3.40 0.84
N LEU A 64 -1.16 4.01 1.01
CA LEU A 64 -1.52 5.26 0.32
C LEU A 64 -0.51 6.39 0.60
N SER A 65 -0.12 6.58 1.86
CA SER A 65 0.87 7.60 2.22
C SER A 65 2.25 7.33 1.62
N LEU A 66 2.66 6.05 1.53
CA LEU A 66 3.92 5.68 0.88
C LEU A 66 3.86 5.85 -0.63
N ASP A 67 2.74 5.51 -1.28
CA ASP A 67 2.54 5.73 -2.71
C ASP A 67 2.57 7.23 -3.04
N GLU A 68 1.87 8.07 -2.29
CA GLU A 68 1.94 9.54 -2.45
C GLU A 68 3.38 10.05 -2.34
N LYS A 69 4.13 9.55 -1.34
CA LYS A 69 5.54 9.89 -1.17
C LYS A 69 6.40 9.41 -2.34
N TYR A 70 6.11 8.24 -2.90
CA TYR A 70 6.78 7.71 -4.08
C TYR A 70 6.53 8.62 -5.29
N GLN A 71 5.27 8.98 -5.55
CA GLN A 71 4.89 9.91 -6.62
C GLN A 71 5.61 11.27 -6.47
N GLN A 72 5.71 11.79 -5.25
CA GLN A 72 6.44 13.03 -4.97
C GLN A 72 7.96 12.92 -5.16
N LEU A 73 8.56 11.74 -5.01
CA LEU A 73 10.00 11.55 -5.20
C LEU A 73 10.33 11.28 -6.67
N ILE A 74 9.58 10.39 -7.32
CA ILE A 74 9.79 9.98 -8.70
C ILE A 74 9.55 11.14 -9.68
N SER A 75 8.73 12.13 -9.31
CA SER A 75 8.48 13.32 -10.13
C SER A 75 9.59 14.38 -10.05
N ARG A 76 10.55 14.29 -9.11
CA ARG A 76 11.59 15.32 -8.92
C ARG A 76 12.63 15.36 -10.03
N GLN A 77 12.80 14.26 -10.77
CA GLN A 77 13.80 14.14 -11.82
C GLN A 77 13.27 13.22 -12.94
N PRO A 78 13.78 13.31 -14.18
CA PRO A 78 13.46 12.34 -15.21
C PRO A 78 13.81 10.91 -14.78
N ILE A 79 12.92 9.95 -15.07
CA ILE A 79 13.08 8.54 -14.68
C ILE A 79 14.43 7.98 -15.14
N ALA A 80 14.85 8.30 -16.37
CA ALA A 80 16.12 7.84 -16.91
C ALA A 80 17.33 8.26 -16.06
N ILE A 81 17.31 9.48 -15.51
CA ILE A 81 18.37 10.00 -14.65
C ILE A 81 18.36 9.27 -13.31
N GLN A 82 17.18 9.07 -12.72
CA GLN A 82 17.06 8.33 -11.46
C GLN A 82 17.57 6.89 -11.58
N ILE A 83 17.22 6.20 -12.68
CA ILE A 83 17.72 4.84 -12.95
C ILE A 83 19.25 4.86 -13.05
N LYS A 84 19.81 5.78 -13.83
CA LYS A 84 21.27 5.87 -14.01
C LYS A 84 22.00 6.08 -12.68
N SER A 85 21.55 7.05 -11.86
CA SER A 85 22.15 7.31 -10.55
C SER A 85 22.07 6.13 -9.60
N ASN A 86 20.96 5.39 -9.59
CA ASN A 86 20.83 4.20 -8.74
C ASN A 86 21.74 3.05 -9.19
N LEU A 87 21.94 2.86 -10.50
CA LEU A 87 22.87 1.86 -11.02
C LEU A 87 24.31 2.22 -10.67
N GLU A 88 24.70 3.49 -10.84
CA GLU A 88 26.04 3.97 -10.47
C GLU A 88 26.33 3.75 -8.98
N LEU A 89 25.36 4.00 -8.09
CA LEU A 89 25.48 3.73 -6.65
C LEU A 89 25.55 2.24 -6.31
N ALA A 90 24.90 1.36 -7.08
CA ALA A 90 24.88 -0.08 -6.81
C ALA A 90 26.19 -0.79 -7.22
N TYR A 91 26.97 -0.18 -8.12
CA TYR A 91 28.21 -0.74 -8.65
C TYR A 91 29.47 0.05 -8.24
N ALA A 92 29.34 1.03 -7.36
CA ALA A 92 30.44 1.79 -6.75
C ALA A 92 30.85 1.18 -5.40
#